data_AF-A0A3D4Z358-F1
#
_entry.id   AF-A0A3D4Z358-F1
#
_cell.length_a   1.000
_cell.length_b   1.000
_cell.length_c   1.000
_cell.angle_alpha   90.00
_cell.angle_beta   90.00
_cell.angle_gamma   90.00
#
_symmetry.space_group_name_H-M   'P 1'
#
loop_
_entity.id
_entity.type
_entity.pdbx_description
1 polymer ?
#
loop_
_entity_poly.entity_id
_entity_poly.type
_entity_poly.pdbx_seq_one_letter_code
_entity_poly.pdbx_strand_id
1 'polypeptide(L)'
;MFEEDQTENYSPLERLRHSAAHVMADAVQSLFPETKLAIGPAIETGFYYDMDIPQHLSLEDLEKIEAKMQEIVARNEPFVRKEVSKAEAAELFQKRGEIYKLEIISALPGDTVTLYQHGNFVDLCRGPH
;
A
#
# COMPACT_ATOMS: atom_id res chain seq x y z
N MET A 1 9.29 19.26 -6.72
CA MET A 1 10.45 18.37 -6.90
C MET A 1 9.88 16.96 -6.84
N PHE A 2 9.40 16.46 -7.98
CA PHE A 2 8.91 15.08 -8.07
C PHE A 2 10.15 14.26 -8.40
N GLU A 3 10.56 13.43 -7.45
CA GLU A 3 11.77 12.61 -7.59
C GLU A 3 11.64 11.70 -8.81
N GLU A 4 12.72 11.69 -9.58
CA GLU A 4 12.93 10.86 -10.77
C GLU A 4 12.69 9.38 -10.44
N ASP A 5 12.21 8.64 -11.44
CA ASP A 5 11.87 7.23 -11.45
C ASP A 5 12.81 6.33 -10.59
N GLN A 6 12.48 6.15 -9.30
CA GLN A 6 13.23 5.31 -8.35
C GLN A 6 13.00 3.80 -8.56
N THR A 7 12.21 3.39 -9.57
CA THR A 7 11.77 1.98 -9.68
C THR A 7 12.88 1.01 -10.10
N GLU A 8 14.01 1.50 -10.63
CA GLU A 8 15.13 0.64 -11.07
C GLU A 8 16.21 0.35 -9.99
N ASN A 9 16.20 0.99 -8.82
CA ASN A 9 17.34 0.93 -7.88
C ASN A 9 17.04 0.55 -6.42
N TYR A 10 15.93 -0.15 -6.15
CA TYR A 10 15.71 -0.65 -4.79
C TYR A 10 16.74 -1.73 -4.44
N SER A 11 17.46 -1.53 -3.33
CA SER A 11 18.19 -2.61 -2.69
C SER A 11 17.22 -3.72 -2.25
N PRO A 12 17.69 -4.97 -2.08
CA PRO A 12 16.86 -6.05 -1.57
C PRO A 12 16.15 -5.71 -0.25
N LEU A 13 16.78 -4.90 0.61
CA LEU A 13 16.21 -4.48 1.88
C LEU A 13 15.14 -3.40 1.74
N GLU A 14 15.34 -2.42 0.84
CA GLU A 14 14.31 -1.42 0.55
C GLU A 14 13.08 -2.07 -0.06
N ARG A 15 13.26 -3.04 -0.96
CA ARG A 15 12.15 -3.79 -1.54
C ARG A 15 11.38 -4.57 -0.47
N LEU A 16 12.10 -5.23 0.45
CA LEU A 16 11.49 -5.91 1.59
C LEU A 16 10.69 -4.95 2.47
N ARG A 17 11.23 -3.77 2.78
CA ARG A 17 10.56 -2.74 3.58
C ARG A 17 9.31 -2.20 2.90
N HIS A 18 9.37 -1.99 1.59
CA HIS A 18 8.23 -1.53 0.81
C HIS A 18 7.11 -2.56 0.79
N SER A 19 7.45 -3.84 0.61
CA SER A 19 6.49 -4.95 0.72
C SER A 19 5.93 -5.09 2.14
N ALA A 20 6.74 -4.84 3.18
CA ALA A 20 6.27 -4.82 4.55
C ALA A 20 5.28 -3.68 4.82
N ALA A 21 5.42 -2.53 4.17
CA ALA A 21 4.44 -1.44 4.23
C ALA A 21 3.07 -1.87 3.67
N HIS A 22 3.04 -2.59 2.55
CA HIS A 22 1.79 -3.14 1.99
C HIS A 22 1.17 -4.19 2.91
N VAL A 23 1.98 -5.09 3.48
CA VAL A 23 1.51 -6.09 4.46
C VAL A 23 0.91 -5.41 5.69
N MET A 24 1.53 -4.33 6.18
CA MET A 24 0.99 -3.55 7.30
C MET A 24 -0.35 -2.88 6.92
N ALA A 25 -0.44 -2.30 5.73
CA ALA A 25 -1.69 -1.69 5.25
C ALA A 25 -2.82 -2.72 5.12
N ASP A 26 -2.55 -3.92 4.59
CA ASP A 26 -3.50 -5.03 4.55
C ASP A 26 -3.93 -5.46 5.96
N ALA A 27 -2.97 -5.58 6.89
CA ALA A 27 -3.26 -5.91 8.28
C ALA A 27 -4.18 -4.87 8.94
N VAL A 28 -3.89 -3.57 8.76
CA VAL A 28 -4.71 -2.50 9.31
C VAL A 28 -6.11 -2.50 8.69
N GLN A 29 -6.25 -2.59 7.37
CA GLN A 29 -7.58 -2.65 6.73
C GLN A 29 -8.36 -3.91 7.11
N SER A 30 -7.68 -5.03 7.35
CA SER A 30 -8.32 -6.26 7.83
C SER A 30 -8.90 -6.10 9.23
N LEU A 31 -8.23 -5.34 10.11
CA LEU A 31 -8.67 -5.11 11.49
C LEU A 31 -9.62 -3.91 11.63
N PHE A 32 -9.43 -2.90 10.78
CA PHE A 32 -10.14 -1.61 10.79
C PHE A 32 -10.63 -1.29 9.37
N PRO A 33 -11.75 -1.91 8.91
CA PRO A 33 -12.16 -1.88 7.50
C PRO A 33 -12.51 -0.50 6.92
N GLU A 34 -12.78 0.49 7.76
CA GLU A 34 -13.05 1.87 7.32
C GLU A 34 -11.77 2.69 7.11
N THR A 35 -10.60 2.09 7.32
CA THR A 35 -9.30 2.75 7.15
C THR A 35 -9.05 3.08 5.68
N LYS A 36 -8.67 4.32 5.40
CA LYS A 36 -8.23 4.75 4.07
C LYS A 36 -6.73 4.93 4.03
N LEU A 37 -6.14 4.59 2.89
CA LEU A 37 -4.70 4.54 2.69
C LEU A 37 -4.23 5.71 1.84
N ALA A 38 -3.22 6.44 2.33
CA ALA A 38 -2.55 7.48 1.58
C ALA A 38 -1.22 6.97 0.98
N ILE A 39 -0.09 7.26 1.65
CA ILE A 39 1.27 7.03 1.14
C ILE A 39 2.04 6.16 2.13
N GLY A 40 2.74 5.13 1.63
CA GLY A 40 3.53 4.23 2.46
C GLY A 40 4.88 3.83 1.85
N PRO A 41 5.89 4.70 1.93
CA PRO A 41 7.18 4.45 1.31
C PRO A 41 8.09 3.65 2.23
N ALA A 42 9.07 2.96 1.63
CA ALA A 42 10.25 2.53 2.37
C ALA A 42 11.14 3.75 2.70
N ILE A 43 11.82 3.69 3.83
CA ILE A 43 12.81 4.68 4.27
C ILE A 43 14.10 3.98 4.70
N GLU A 44 15.17 4.74 4.94
CA GLU A 44 16.50 4.22 5.28
C GLU A 44 16.50 3.24 6.47
N THR A 45 15.65 3.47 7.46
CA THR A 45 15.59 2.68 8.70
C THR A 45 14.39 1.75 8.80
N GLY A 46 13.48 1.75 7.82
CA GLY A 46 12.23 0.99 7.91
C GLY A 46 11.23 1.39 6.83
N PHE A 47 9.98 1.56 7.22
CA PHE A 47 8.90 2.05 6.37
C PHE A 47 7.86 2.73 7.27
N TYR A 48 6.98 3.52 6.68
CA TYR A 48 5.78 4.01 7.33
C TYR A 48 4.60 3.93 6.37
N TYR A 49 3.41 4.20 6.86
CA TYR A 49 2.23 4.33 6.04
C TYR A 49 1.26 5.33 6.68
N ASP A 50 0.93 6.39 5.94
CA ASP A 50 -0.08 7.37 6.35
C ASP A 50 -1.48 6.84 6.07
N MET A 51 -2.30 6.76 7.12
CA MET A 51 -3.64 6.18 7.08
C MET A 51 -4.65 7.06 7.81
N ASP A 52 -5.86 7.18 7.26
CA ASP A 52 -7.03 7.73 7.96
C ASP A 52 -7.76 6.57 8.63
N ILE A 53 -7.48 6.38 9.91
CA ILE A 53 -8.08 5.33 10.75
C ILE A 53 -9.20 5.98 11.57
N PRO A 54 -10.42 5.39 11.62
CA PRO A 54 -11.58 6.00 12.30
C PRO A 54 -11.40 6.12 13.83
N GLN A 55 -10.37 5.49 14.39
CA GLN A 55 -10.07 5.48 15.82
C GLN A 55 -8.60 5.72 16.09
N HIS A 56 -8.29 6.16 17.31
CA HIS A 56 -6.92 6.21 17.79
C HIS A 56 -6.39 4.80 18.04
N LEU A 57 -5.14 4.56 17.65
CA LEU A 57 -4.45 3.31 17.92
C LEU A 57 -3.90 3.29 19.35
N SER A 58 -4.16 2.20 20.06
CA SER A 58 -3.49 1.87 21.32
C SER A 58 -2.25 1.00 21.09
N LEU A 59 -1.42 0.82 22.12
CA LEU A 59 -0.28 -0.11 22.04
C LEU A 59 -0.74 -1.56 21.80
N GLU A 60 -1.87 -1.97 22.37
CA GLU A 60 -2.45 -3.30 22.15
C GLU A 60 -2.90 -3.50 20.70
N ASP A 61 -3.32 -2.43 20.01
CA ASP A 61 -3.68 -2.51 18.60
C ASP A 61 -2.45 -2.71 17.73
N LEU A 62 -1.30 -2.15 18.10
CA LEU A 62 -0.04 -2.41 17.40
C LEU A 62 0.37 -3.89 17.48
N GLU A 63 0.20 -4.53 18.65
CA GLU A 63 0.46 -5.97 18.80
C GLU A 63 -0.48 -6.82 17.92
N LYS A 64 -1.77 -6.44 17.84
CA LYS A 64 -2.74 -7.11 16.94
C LYS A 64 -2.39 -6.92 15.47
N ILE A 65 -1.98 -5.72 15.08
CA ILE A 65 -1.54 -5.42 13.72
C ILE A 65 -0.32 -6.27 13.37
N GLU A 66 0.69 -6.33 14.24
CA GLU A 66 1.89 -7.14 14.00
C GLU A 66 1.54 -8.64 13.89
N ALA A 67 0.70 -9.17 14.78
CA ALA A 67 0.22 -10.54 14.68
C ALA A 67 -0.51 -10.80 13.35
N LYS A 68 -1.33 -9.84 12.91
CA LYS A 68 -2.04 -9.93 11.64
C LYS A 68 -1.10 -9.88 10.44
N MET A 69 -0.05 -9.07 10.49
CA MET A 69 1.01 -9.04 9.47
C MET A 69 1.69 -10.41 9.36
N GLN A 70 2.01 -11.07 10.49
CA GLN A 70 2.60 -12.41 10.48
C GLN A 70 1.66 -13.45 9.84
N GLU A 71 0.36 -13.38 10.13
CA GLU A 71 -0.63 -14.24 9.47
C GLU A 71 -0.65 -14.03 7.94
N ILE A 72 -0.59 -12.78 7.48
CA ILE A 72 -0.59 -12.45 6.05
C ILE A 72 0.68 -12.98 5.38
N VAL A 73 1.86 -12.73 5.97
CA VAL A 73 3.14 -13.24 5.46
C VAL A 73 3.15 -14.78 5.39
N ALA A 74 2.59 -15.45 6.39
CA ALA A 74 2.53 -16.92 6.43
C ALA A 74 1.70 -17.54 5.30
N ARG A 75 0.78 -16.80 4.67
CA ARG A 75 0.02 -17.28 3.51
C ARG A 75 0.89 -17.39 2.26
N ASN A 76 2.05 -16.72 2.23
CA ASN A 76 3.02 -16.73 1.14
C ASN A 76 2.36 -16.42 -0.23
N GLU A 77 1.44 -15.45 -0.22
CA GLU A 77 0.75 -15.00 -1.43
C GLU A 77 1.69 -14.11 -2.26
N PRO A 78 1.76 -14.31 -3.60
CA PRO A 78 2.64 -13.52 -4.44
C PRO A 78 2.13 -12.09 -4.61
N PHE A 79 3.06 -11.14 -4.70
CA PHE A 79 2.78 -9.80 -5.19
C PHE A 79 2.65 -9.83 -6.71
N VAL A 80 1.48 -9.42 -7.22
CA VAL A 80 1.17 -9.37 -8.65
C VAL A 80 1.07 -7.91 -9.08
N ARG A 81 2.02 -7.46 -9.90
CA ARG A 81 1.98 -6.14 -10.55
C ARG A 81 1.00 -6.16 -11.71
N LYS A 82 0.12 -5.17 -11.77
CA LYS A 82 -0.79 -4.93 -12.90
C LYS A 82 -0.68 -3.47 -13.32
N GLU A 83 -0.46 -3.25 -14.60
CA GLU A 83 -0.55 -1.92 -15.20
C GLU A 83 -1.97 -1.75 -15.75
N VAL A 84 -2.63 -0.67 -15.36
CA VAL A 84 -4.03 -0.39 -15.70
C VAL A 84 -4.17 1.07 -16.11
N SER A 85 -5.25 1.40 -16.80
CA SER A 85 -5.58 2.81 -17.04
C SER A 85 -5.93 3.51 -15.73
N LYS A 86 -5.71 4.83 -15.68
CA LYS A 86 -6.16 5.66 -14.55
C LYS A 86 -7.66 5.56 -14.30
N ALA A 87 -8.46 5.40 -15.35
CA ALA A 87 -9.91 5.26 -15.23
C ALA A 87 -10.28 3.96 -14.49
N GLU A 88 -9.67 2.84 -14.85
CA GLU A 88 -9.88 1.55 -14.17
C GLU A 88 -9.42 1.60 -12.70
N ALA A 89 -8.25 2.19 -12.44
CA ALA A 89 -7.75 2.35 -11.08
C ALA A 89 -8.67 3.26 -10.24
N ALA A 90 -9.12 4.38 -10.80
CA ALA A 90 -10.04 5.30 -10.12
C ALA A 90 -11.38 4.62 -9.80
N GLU A 91 -11.95 3.85 -10.74
CA GLU A 91 -13.19 3.11 -10.49
C GLU A 91 -13.02 2.07 -9.36
N LEU A 92 -11.88 1.36 -9.34
CA LEU A 92 -11.57 0.39 -8.29
C LEU A 92 -11.51 1.06 -6.91
N PHE A 93 -10.73 2.12 -6.76
CA PHE A 93 -10.54 2.79 -5.47
C PHE A 93 -11.77 3.58 -5.03
N GLN A 94 -12.58 4.08 -5.97
CA GLN A 94 -13.86 4.71 -5.67
C GLN A 94 -14.83 3.70 -5.06
N LYS A 95 -14.94 2.49 -5.62
CA LYS A 95 -15.78 1.41 -5.06
C LYS A 95 -15.32 0.95 -3.67
N ARG A 96 -14.03 1.12 -3.37
CA ARG A 96 -13.42 0.80 -2.08
C ARG A 96 -13.43 1.95 -1.07
N GLY A 97 -13.90 3.15 -1.46
CA GLY A 97 -13.93 4.32 -0.58
C GLY A 97 -12.57 4.98 -0.32
N GLU A 98 -11.56 4.68 -1.14
CA GLU A 98 -10.17 5.08 -0.98
C GLU A 98 -9.91 6.48 -1.55
N ILE A 99 -10.45 7.50 -0.87
CA ILE A 99 -10.45 8.89 -1.36
C ILE A 99 -9.04 9.43 -1.64
N TYR A 100 -8.06 9.12 -0.79
CA TYR A 100 -6.69 9.60 -0.95
C TYR A 100 -6.01 9.00 -2.20
N LYS A 101 -6.30 7.74 -2.52
CA LYS A 101 -5.80 7.11 -3.74
C LYS A 101 -6.37 7.77 -4.99
N LEU A 102 -7.63 8.20 -4.97
CA LEU A 102 -8.25 8.94 -6.09
C LEU A 102 -7.53 10.26 -6.35
N GLU A 103 -7.21 11.01 -5.29
CA GLU A 103 -6.45 12.27 -5.39
C GLU A 103 -5.06 12.03 -5.98
N ILE A 104 -4.36 11.00 -5.50
CA ILE A 104 -3.03 10.62 -6.01
C ILE A 104 -3.10 10.24 -7.49
N ILE A 105 -4.06 9.41 -7.91
CA ILE A 105 -4.22 9.00 -9.32
C ILE A 105 -4.45 10.21 -10.23
N SER A 106 -5.27 11.16 -9.79
CA SER A 106 -5.55 12.39 -10.53
C SER A 106 -4.32 13.29 -10.66
N ALA A 107 -3.42 13.27 -9.67
CA ALA A 107 -2.23 14.11 -9.64
C ALA A 107 -1.03 13.52 -10.41
N LEU A 108 -0.98 12.19 -10.58
CA LEU A 108 0.08 11.54 -11.33
C LEU A 108 0.08 12.00 -12.81
N PRO A 109 1.23 12.05 -13.51
CA PRO A 109 1.26 12.23 -14.96
C PRO A 109 0.93 10.93 -15.72
N GLY A 110 0.64 11.02 -17.02
CA GLY A 110 0.37 9.88 -17.90
C GLY A 110 -1.06 9.32 -17.83
N ASP A 111 -1.32 8.25 -18.58
CA ASP A 111 -2.66 7.64 -18.72
C ASP A 111 -2.80 6.30 -17.98
N THR A 112 -1.68 5.70 -17.58
CA THR A 112 -1.62 4.43 -16.85
C THR A 112 -1.02 4.60 -15.47
N VAL A 113 -1.40 3.69 -14.57
CA VAL A 113 -0.83 3.54 -13.24
C VAL A 113 -0.62 2.07 -12.94
N THR A 114 0.18 1.78 -11.93
CA THR A 114 0.50 0.43 -11.51
C THR A 114 -0.17 0.10 -10.19
N LEU A 115 -0.76 -1.08 -10.13
CA LEU A 115 -1.35 -1.66 -8.94
C LEU A 115 -0.57 -2.89 -8.55
N TYR A 116 -0.41 -3.09 -7.24
CA TYR A 116 0.13 -4.32 -6.68
C TYR A 116 -0.95 -5.01 -5.87
N GLN A 117 -1.11 -6.31 -6.13
CA GLN A 117 -2.07 -7.16 -5.43
C GLN A 117 -1.34 -8.29 -4.70
N HIS A 118 -1.68 -8.52 -3.43
CA HIS A 118 -1.35 -9.77 -2.72
C HIS A 118 -2.59 -10.25 -1.98
N GLY A 119 -2.97 -11.50 -2.19
CA GLY A 119 -4.27 -12.01 -1.75
C GLY A 119 -5.43 -11.13 -2.25
N ASN A 120 -6.20 -10.60 -1.31
CA ASN A 120 -7.34 -9.71 -1.59
C ASN A 120 -7.00 -8.21 -1.52
N PHE A 121 -5.81 -7.88 -0.99
CA PHE A 121 -5.32 -6.53 -0.86
C PHE A 121 -4.82 -6.01 -2.20
N VAL A 122 -5.15 -4.76 -2.53
CA VAL A 122 -4.72 -4.10 -3.77
C VAL A 122 -4.36 -2.66 -3.42
N ASP A 123 -3.17 -2.24 -3.86
CA ASP A 123 -2.67 -0.90 -3.61
C ASP A 123 -2.10 -0.24 -4.87
N LEU A 124 -2.18 1.09 -4.90
CA LEU A 124 -1.60 1.95 -5.93
C LEU A 124 -0.13 2.18 -5.58
N CYS A 125 0.77 1.58 -6.35
CA CYS A 125 2.19 1.66 -6.08
C CYS A 125 3.00 1.45 -7.37
N ARG A 126 4.10 2.18 -7.50
CA ARG A 126 5.07 2.00 -8.60
C ARG A 126 5.95 0.75 -8.42
N GLY A 127 6.18 0.32 -7.18
CA GLY A 127 7.06 -0.78 -6.82
C GLY A 127 8.55 -0.41 -6.84
N PRO A 128 9.45 -1.41 -6.84
CA PRO A 128 9.17 -2.85 -6.83
C PRO A 128 8.75 -3.39 -5.46
N HIS A 129 8.24 -4.63 -5.47
CA HIS A 129 7.87 -5.45 -4.30
C HIS A 129 8.47 -6.85 -4.39
#